data_AF-A0A8H3EGR2-F1
#
_entry.id   AF-A0A8H3EGR2-F1
#
_cell.length_a   1.000
_cell.length_b   1.000
_cell.length_c   1.000
_cell.angle_alpha   90.00
_cell.angle_beta   90.00
_cell.angle_gamma   90.00
#
_symmetry.space_group_name_H-M   'P 1'
#
loop_
_entity.id
_entity.type
_entity.pdbx_description
1 polymer ?
#
loop_
_entity_poly.entity_id
_entity_poly.type
_entity_poly.pdbx_seq_one_letter_code
_entity_poly.pdbx_strand_id
1 'polypeptide(L)'
;MTFAELARQGSKARRILVYPREWEGSVRPKTKEQDRSLRLLRRVVVRYGISLRSVDMETNEGIWKVFGTRDEESVVLLRGTGVLYNATALDGLFLEGAGHYVGAEGEVIAAVVQPGLDSYQKLQGMSVLGMGLDEMLSAIGSEGRYDQHLFGETRTLKGILKESVAGQDEDGLLAAYMRISDPGILGPEYDIPQNVWEQARPESPKERMIWEGIYSDYRAQRMAVCGLEVEPLPRNAVLDGVDL
;
A
#
# COMPACT_ATOMS: atom_id res chain seq x y z
N MET A 1 -6.23 4.95 -4.56
CA MET A 1 -6.53 4.30 -5.86
C MET A 1 -7.02 2.87 -5.64
N THR A 2 -6.30 2.06 -4.85
CA THR A 2 -6.67 0.68 -4.48
C THR A 2 -8.16 0.50 -4.15
N PHE A 3 -8.74 1.35 -3.28
CA PHE A 3 -10.17 1.26 -2.95
C PHE A 3 -11.13 1.55 -4.11
N ALA A 4 -10.76 2.45 -5.02
CA ALA A 4 -11.55 2.70 -6.22
C ALA A 4 -11.52 1.49 -7.14
N GLU A 5 -10.38 0.81 -7.23
CA GLU A 5 -10.19 -0.38 -8.05
C GLU A 5 -10.94 -1.59 -7.47
N LEU A 6 -10.88 -1.79 -6.14
CA LEU A 6 -11.73 -2.76 -5.44
C LEU A 6 -13.22 -2.50 -5.73
N ALA A 7 -13.65 -1.24 -5.75
CA ALA A 7 -15.04 -0.91 -6.06
C ALA A 7 -15.39 -1.17 -7.53
N ARG A 8 -14.48 -0.83 -8.46
CA ARG A 8 -14.63 -1.07 -9.90
C ARG A 8 -14.76 -2.55 -10.24
N GLN A 9 -13.97 -3.38 -9.59
CA GLN A 9 -13.98 -4.84 -9.77
C GLN A 9 -15.09 -5.55 -8.96
N GLY A 10 -15.91 -4.81 -8.22
CA GLY A 10 -17.11 -5.33 -7.56
C GLY A 10 -16.88 -6.03 -6.22
N SER A 11 -15.71 -5.88 -5.60
CA SER A 11 -15.42 -6.42 -4.26
C SER A 11 -16.47 -5.95 -3.25
N LYS A 12 -16.94 -6.90 -2.43
CA LYS A 12 -17.97 -6.66 -1.40
C LYS A 12 -17.37 -6.25 -0.06
N ALA A 13 -16.05 -6.30 0.08
CA ALA A 13 -15.37 -5.92 1.30
C ALA A 13 -15.68 -4.45 1.67
N ARG A 14 -15.92 -4.23 2.96
CA ARG A 14 -16.00 -2.87 3.51
C ARG A 14 -14.61 -2.24 3.43
N ARG A 15 -14.55 -0.99 3.02
CA ARG A 15 -13.29 -0.26 2.78
C ARG A 15 -13.07 0.72 3.92
N ILE A 16 -11.97 0.57 4.64
CA ILE A 16 -11.61 1.46 5.75
C ILE A 16 -10.31 2.16 5.37
N LEU A 17 -10.35 3.49 5.25
CA LEU A 17 -9.16 4.29 5.05
C LEU A 17 -8.78 4.98 6.36
N VAL A 18 -7.55 4.72 6.77
CA VAL A 18 -6.93 5.32 7.95
C VAL A 18 -6.16 6.58 7.53
N TYR A 19 -6.27 7.66 8.30
CA TYR A 19 -5.54 8.91 8.04
C TYR A 19 -5.14 9.62 9.34
N PRO A 20 -4.13 10.52 9.31
CA PRO A 20 -3.65 11.17 10.52
C PRO A 20 -4.68 12.11 11.15
N ARG A 21 -4.89 11.99 12.46
CA ARG A 21 -5.85 12.80 13.23
C ARG A 21 -5.49 14.28 13.20
N GLU A 22 -4.22 14.64 13.10
CA GLU A 22 -3.78 16.03 13.00
C GLU A 22 -4.39 16.75 11.78
N TRP A 23 -4.86 16.03 10.77
CA TRP A 23 -5.57 16.62 9.62
C TRP A 23 -6.99 17.10 9.99
N GLU A 24 -7.59 16.61 11.08
CA GLU A 24 -8.96 16.95 11.49
C GLU A 24 -9.08 18.29 12.24
N GLY A 25 -7.97 18.89 12.68
CA GLY A 25 -7.98 20.05 13.57
C GLY A 25 -8.11 21.43 12.88
N SER A 26 -8.67 22.38 13.63
CA SER A 26 -8.71 23.83 13.36
C SER A 26 -7.58 24.61 14.05
N VAL A 27 -6.72 23.92 14.83
CA VAL A 27 -5.76 24.52 15.77
C VAL A 27 -4.50 25.06 15.07
N ARG A 28 -4.19 24.57 13.87
CA ARG A 28 -3.17 25.14 12.98
C ARG A 28 -3.81 25.46 11.63
N PRO A 29 -3.41 26.56 10.96
CA PRO A 29 -3.83 26.76 9.58
C PRO A 29 -3.35 25.54 8.78
N LYS A 30 -4.31 24.84 8.17
CA LYS A 30 -4.02 23.68 7.34
C LYS A 30 -3.16 24.13 6.17
N THR A 31 -2.18 23.31 5.79
CA THR A 31 -1.48 23.55 4.53
C THR A 31 -2.47 23.39 3.37
N LYS A 32 -2.20 24.05 2.25
CA LYS A 32 -3.05 23.90 1.04
C LYS A 32 -3.16 22.43 0.61
N GLU A 33 -2.11 21.64 0.85
CA GLU A 33 -2.04 20.21 0.58
C GLU A 33 -2.97 19.42 1.50
N GLN A 34 -2.95 19.67 2.81
CA GLN A 34 -3.85 19.02 3.77
C GLN A 34 -5.33 19.26 3.41
N ASP A 35 -5.69 20.51 3.06
CA ASP A 35 -7.05 20.84 2.62
C ASP A 35 -7.42 20.18 1.30
N ARG A 36 -6.47 20.04 0.37
CA ARG A 36 -6.68 19.30 -0.89
C ARG A 36 -6.92 17.83 -0.60
N SER A 37 -6.07 17.19 0.21
CA SER A 37 -6.16 15.79 0.60
C SER A 37 -7.48 15.49 1.30
N LEU A 38 -7.89 16.28 2.29
CA LEU A 38 -9.19 16.08 2.97
C LEU A 38 -10.39 16.23 2.05
N ARG A 39 -10.35 17.17 1.10
CA ARG A 39 -11.43 17.30 0.10
C ARG A 39 -11.49 16.07 -0.82
N LEU A 40 -10.34 15.51 -1.19
CA LEU A 40 -10.27 14.26 -1.95
C LEU A 40 -10.80 13.08 -1.14
N LEU A 41 -10.38 12.95 0.13
CA LEU A 41 -10.87 11.93 1.06
C LEU A 41 -12.40 11.96 1.15
N ARG A 42 -12.99 13.13 1.38
CA ARG A 42 -14.45 13.29 1.43
C ARG A 42 -15.15 12.90 0.12
N ARG A 43 -14.53 13.17 -1.04
CA ARG A 43 -15.08 12.79 -2.33
C ARG A 43 -15.09 11.27 -2.53
N VAL A 44 -14.00 10.59 -2.14
CA VAL A 44 -13.88 9.14 -2.33
C VAL A 44 -14.77 8.35 -1.36
N VAL A 45 -15.08 8.89 -0.18
CA VAL A 45 -16.09 8.33 0.76
C VAL A 45 -17.41 8.11 0.06
N VAL A 46 -17.95 9.16 -0.54
CA VAL A 46 -19.27 9.11 -1.19
C VAL A 46 -19.23 8.23 -2.43
N ARG A 47 -18.16 8.35 -3.23
CA ARG A 47 -18.08 7.68 -4.53
C ARG A 47 -17.83 6.17 -4.44
N TYR A 48 -17.07 5.73 -3.44
CA TYR A 48 -16.59 4.34 -3.33
C TYR A 48 -17.00 3.66 -2.02
N GLY A 49 -17.87 4.28 -1.21
CA GLY A 49 -18.37 3.71 0.04
C GLY A 49 -17.26 3.47 1.07
N ILE A 50 -16.26 4.35 1.13
CA ILE A 50 -15.11 4.23 2.04
C ILE A 50 -15.49 4.81 3.41
N SER A 51 -15.18 4.09 4.49
CA SER A 51 -15.25 4.59 5.85
C SER A 51 -13.91 5.22 6.23
N LEU A 52 -13.91 6.46 6.70
CA LEU A 52 -12.69 7.13 7.17
C LEU A 52 -12.50 6.91 8.67
N ARG A 53 -11.26 6.64 9.09
CA ARG A 53 -10.86 6.54 10.49
C ARG A 53 -9.62 7.39 10.73
N SER A 54 -9.75 8.43 11.55
CA SER A 54 -8.61 9.23 11.99
C SER A 54 -7.80 8.47 13.03
N VAL A 55 -6.47 8.50 12.94
CA VAL A 55 -5.57 7.81 13.86
C VAL A 55 -4.48 8.74 14.34
N ASP A 56 -4.02 8.52 15.57
CA ASP A 56 -2.81 9.15 16.06
C ASP A 56 -1.61 8.38 15.50
N MET A 57 -0.82 9.03 14.65
CA MET A 57 0.30 8.39 13.95
C MET A 57 1.56 8.28 14.82
N GLU A 58 1.71 9.13 15.85
CA GLU A 58 2.89 9.08 16.74
C GLU A 58 2.83 7.84 17.63
N THR A 59 1.63 7.55 18.13
CA THR A 59 1.39 6.41 19.01
C THR A 59 0.98 5.15 18.26
N ASN A 60 0.72 5.24 16.94
CA ASN A 60 0.05 4.22 16.11
C ASN A 60 -1.30 3.70 16.70
N GLU A 61 -1.80 4.28 17.80
CA GLU A 61 -2.97 3.80 18.56
C GLU A 61 -4.18 3.54 17.70
N GLY A 62 -4.37 4.38 16.69
CA GLY A 62 -5.55 4.27 15.87
C GLY A 62 -5.51 3.10 14.89
N ILE A 63 -4.34 2.58 14.51
CA ILE A 63 -4.23 1.43 13.58
C ILE A 63 -4.79 0.17 14.25
N TRP A 64 -4.39 -0.16 15.49
CA TRP A 64 -4.96 -1.32 16.17
C TRP A 64 -6.31 -1.09 16.81
N LYS A 65 -6.74 0.16 17.03
CA LYS A 65 -8.15 0.44 17.31
C LYS A 65 -9.05 -0.03 16.16
N VAL A 66 -8.58 -0.02 14.91
CA VAL A 66 -9.30 -0.65 13.78
C VAL A 66 -9.38 -2.17 13.96
N PHE A 67 -8.35 -2.81 14.53
CA PHE A 67 -8.36 -4.24 14.84
C PHE A 67 -9.06 -4.60 16.16
N GLY A 68 -9.48 -3.61 16.95
CA GLY A 68 -10.26 -3.80 18.16
C GLY A 68 -11.76 -3.69 17.97
N THR A 69 -12.23 -3.37 16.76
CA THR A 69 -13.66 -3.33 16.45
C THR A 69 -14.24 -4.75 16.44
N ARG A 70 -15.52 -4.87 16.78
CA ARG A 70 -16.25 -6.15 16.76
C ARG A 70 -17.19 -6.27 15.56
N ASP A 71 -17.17 -5.28 14.68
CA ASP A 71 -18.14 -5.15 13.59
C ASP A 71 -17.71 -5.93 12.34
N GLU A 72 -16.47 -6.43 12.32
CA GLU A 72 -15.86 -7.12 11.20
C GLU A 72 -15.35 -8.49 11.64
N GLU A 73 -15.54 -9.53 10.83
CA GLU A 73 -15.02 -10.88 11.13
C GLU A 73 -13.52 -11.01 10.84
N SER A 74 -13.03 -10.25 9.87
CA SER A 74 -11.63 -10.21 9.44
C SER A 74 -11.34 -8.89 8.73
N VAL A 75 -10.11 -8.39 8.90
CA VAL A 75 -9.62 -7.16 8.28
C VAL A 75 -8.32 -7.46 7.54
N VAL A 76 -8.27 -7.06 6.27
CA VAL A 76 -7.02 -7.07 5.49
C VAL A 76 -6.41 -5.68 5.51
N LEU A 77 -5.22 -5.58 6.09
CA LEU A 77 -4.35 -4.41 5.98
C LEU A 77 -3.46 -4.59 4.75
N LEU A 78 -3.51 -3.63 3.82
CA LEU A 78 -2.57 -3.54 2.70
C LEU A 78 -1.58 -2.40 2.97
N ARG A 79 -0.29 -2.65 2.81
CA ARG A 79 0.79 -1.69 3.02
C ARG A 79 1.30 -1.11 1.71
N GLY A 80 1.73 0.15 1.79
CA GLY A 80 2.39 0.87 0.70
C GLY A 80 1.44 1.33 -0.41
N THR A 81 2.00 2.10 -1.33
CA THR A 81 1.35 2.50 -2.58
C THR A 81 1.49 1.40 -3.61
N GLY A 82 0.43 1.14 -4.36
CA GLY A 82 0.45 0.08 -5.37
C GLY A 82 -0.74 0.10 -6.30
N VAL A 83 -0.72 -0.82 -7.26
CA VAL A 83 -1.75 -1.04 -8.28
C VAL A 83 -2.41 -2.38 -8.01
N LEU A 84 -3.75 -2.37 -8.01
CA LEU A 84 -4.56 -3.59 -7.88
C LEU A 84 -4.97 -4.07 -9.27
N TYR A 85 -4.61 -5.30 -9.60
CA TYR A 85 -5.00 -5.97 -10.85
C TYR A 85 -6.15 -6.95 -10.64
N ASN A 86 -6.21 -7.65 -9.50
CA ASN A 86 -7.23 -8.67 -9.24
C ASN A 86 -7.81 -8.56 -7.81
N ALA A 87 -8.99 -7.96 -7.70
CA ALA A 87 -9.72 -7.83 -6.44
C ALA A 87 -10.24 -9.17 -5.91
N THR A 88 -10.65 -10.09 -6.78
CA THR A 88 -11.19 -11.40 -6.37
C THR A 88 -10.14 -12.23 -5.64
N ALA A 89 -8.88 -12.17 -6.09
CA ALA A 89 -7.78 -12.84 -5.42
C ALA A 89 -7.55 -12.28 -4.01
N LEU A 90 -7.63 -10.95 -3.84
CA LEU A 90 -7.53 -10.33 -2.51
C LEU A 90 -8.76 -10.60 -1.62
N ASP A 91 -9.97 -10.68 -2.18
CA ASP A 91 -11.16 -11.08 -1.42
C ASP A 91 -11.03 -12.52 -0.89
N GLY A 92 -10.25 -13.38 -1.56
CA GLY A 92 -9.91 -14.72 -1.09
C GLY A 92 -9.15 -14.75 0.23
N LEU A 93 -8.39 -13.70 0.56
CA LEU A 93 -7.61 -13.59 1.79
C LEU A 93 -8.47 -13.69 3.05
N PHE A 94 -9.72 -13.24 2.98
CA PHE A 94 -10.65 -13.31 4.11
C PHE A 94 -10.99 -14.75 4.52
N LEU A 95 -10.76 -15.74 3.64
CA LEU A 95 -11.02 -17.16 3.89
C LEU A 95 -9.82 -17.89 4.52
N GLU A 96 -8.61 -17.31 4.46
CA GLU A 96 -7.36 -18.00 4.84
C GLU A 96 -7.01 -17.93 6.34
N GLY A 97 -7.83 -17.23 7.13
CA GLY A 97 -7.60 -16.99 8.55
C GLY A 97 -6.53 -15.90 8.81
N ALA A 98 -6.21 -15.67 10.08
CA ALA A 98 -5.22 -14.66 10.46
C ALA A 98 -3.81 -15.03 9.99
N GLY A 99 -3.07 -14.05 9.46
CA GLY A 99 -1.74 -14.27 8.88
C GLY A 99 -1.14 -12.98 8.31
N HIS A 100 0.09 -13.06 7.83
CA HIS A 100 0.74 -11.95 7.16
C HIS A 100 1.50 -12.42 5.92
N TYR A 101 1.63 -11.51 4.95
CA TYR A 101 2.34 -11.72 3.70
C TYR A 101 3.56 -10.83 3.67
N VAL A 102 4.69 -11.45 3.39
CA VAL A 102 5.99 -10.78 3.33
C VAL A 102 6.41 -10.55 1.89
N GLY A 103 7.01 -9.40 1.66
CA GLY A 103 7.63 -9.01 0.41
C GLY A 103 9.12 -9.33 0.36
N ALA A 104 9.78 -8.66 -0.56
CA ALA A 104 11.23 -8.55 -0.59
C ALA A 104 11.73 -8.01 0.76
N GLU A 105 12.91 -8.49 1.18
CA GLU A 105 13.59 -8.06 2.40
C GLU A 105 12.82 -8.34 3.70
N GLY A 106 11.73 -9.13 3.64
CA GLY A 106 10.94 -9.52 4.82
C GLY A 106 9.93 -8.46 5.28
N GLU A 107 9.69 -7.41 4.50
CA GLU A 107 8.70 -6.39 4.84
C GLU A 107 7.27 -6.93 4.74
N VAL A 108 6.39 -6.54 5.67
CA VAL A 108 4.98 -6.94 5.60
C VAL A 108 4.24 -6.13 4.53
N ILE A 109 3.80 -6.80 3.46
CA ILE A 109 2.99 -6.19 2.39
C ILE A 109 1.51 -6.19 2.77
N ALA A 110 1.06 -7.29 3.39
CA ALA A 110 -0.33 -7.41 3.80
C ALA A 110 -0.46 -8.21 5.09
N ALA A 111 -1.53 -7.96 5.85
CA ALA A 111 -1.86 -8.74 7.03
C ALA A 111 -3.36 -8.96 7.12
N VAL A 112 -3.76 -10.21 7.37
CA VAL A 112 -5.12 -10.61 7.68
C VAL A 112 -5.22 -10.72 9.19
N VAL A 113 -6.06 -9.88 9.80
CA VAL A 113 -6.23 -9.82 11.25
C VAL A 113 -7.69 -10.13 11.57
N GLN A 114 -7.92 -11.08 12.47
CA GLN A 114 -9.22 -11.27 13.10
C GLN A 114 -9.36 -10.23 14.22
N PRO A 115 -10.23 -9.23 14.06
CA PRO A 115 -10.34 -8.17 15.05
C PRO A 115 -11.07 -8.71 16.29
N GLY A 116 -10.71 -8.18 17.45
CA GLY A 116 -11.20 -8.69 18.72
C GLY A 116 -10.48 -8.09 19.91
N LEU A 117 -11.00 -8.35 21.12
CA LEU A 117 -10.41 -7.81 22.35
C LEU A 117 -9.00 -8.33 22.57
N ASP A 118 -8.77 -9.62 22.29
CA ASP A 118 -7.47 -10.27 22.47
C ASP A 118 -6.44 -9.70 21.48
N SER A 119 -6.81 -9.57 20.20
CA SER A 119 -5.97 -8.95 19.17
C SER A 119 -5.63 -7.49 19.52
N TYR A 120 -6.62 -6.72 20.00
CA TYR A 120 -6.41 -5.35 20.44
C TYR A 120 -5.45 -5.26 21.63
N GLN A 121 -5.67 -6.05 22.68
CA GLN A 121 -4.82 -6.04 23.88
C GLN A 121 -3.38 -6.47 23.55
N LYS A 122 -3.21 -7.48 22.70
CA LYS A 122 -1.90 -7.94 22.25
C LYS A 122 -1.16 -6.84 21.50
N LEU A 123 -1.82 -6.18 20.54
CA LEU A 123 -1.21 -5.09 19.77
C LEU A 123 -0.95 -3.84 20.60
N GLN A 124 -1.87 -3.47 21.47
CA GLN A 124 -1.67 -2.36 22.40
C GLN A 124 -0.46 -2.62 23.30
N GLY A 125 -0.33 -3.84 23.83
CA GLY A 125 0.82 -4.24 24.64
C GLY A 125 2.14 -4.12 23.88
N MET A 126 2.20 -4.57 22.62
CA MET A 126 3.39 -4.46 21.78
C MET A 126 3.75 -3.01 21.44
N SER A 127 2.75 -2.17 21.18
CA SER A 127 2.97 -0.74 20.96
C SER A 127 3.54 -0.05 22.20
N VAL A 128 3.06 -0.38 23.40
CA VAL A 128 3.61 0.17 24.65
C VAL A 128 5.07 -0.24 24.85
N LEU A 129 5.47 -1.41 24.33
CA LEU A 129 6.86 -1.86 24.31
C LEU A 129 7.71 -1.19 23.22
N GLY A 130 7.13 -0.29 22.42
CA GLY A 130 7.82 0.43 21.35
C GLY A 130 8.09 -0.40 20.10
N MET A 131 7.40 -1.53 19.92
CA MET A 131 7.58 -2.38 18.74
C MET A 131 7.10 -1.67 17.47
N GLY A 132 7.81 -1.88 16.37
CA GLY A 132 7.43 -1.35 15.06
C GLY A 132 6.20 -2.06 14.49
N LEU A 133 5.48 -1.41 13.57
CA LEU A 133 4.27 -1.98 12.96
C LEU A 133 4.54 -3.33 12.28
N ASP A 134 5.65 -3.50 11.59
CA ASP A 134 6.00 -4.76 10.91
C ASP A 134 6.29 -5.89 11.91
N GLU A 135 6.96 -5.60 13.02
CA GLU A 135 7.20 -6.55 14.11
C GLU A 135 5.88 -6.96 14.77
N MET A 136 4.99 -5.99 15.00
CA MET A 136 3.67 -6.22 15.56
C MET A 136 2.82 -7.11 14.67
N LEU A 137 2.72 -6.79 13.37
CA LEU A 137 1.92 -7.55 12.41
C LEU A 137 2.45 -8.97 12.25
N SER A 138 3.77 -9.13 12.19
CA SER A 138 4.44 -10.43 12.16
C SER A 138 4.10 -11.27 13.40
N ALA A 139 3.87 -10.64 14.54
CA ALA A 139 3.53 -11.31 15.79
C ALA A 139 2.03 -11.67 15.94
N ILE A 140 1.11 -11.13 15.12
CA ILE A 140 -0.33 -11.45 15.16
C ILE A 140 -0.62 -12.84 14.58
N GLY A 141 0.15 -13.28 13.59
CA GLY A 141 -0.10 -14.53 12.84
C GLY A 141 0.96 -15.61 13.05
N SER A 142 0.79 -16.73 12.33
CA SER A 142 1.84 -17.73 12.10
C SER A 142 2.92 -17.18 11.14
N GLU A 143 3.96 -17.97 10.85
CA GLU A 143 5.06 -17.64 9.93
C GLU A 143 4.60 -16.87 8.67
N GLY A 144 5.42 -15.92 8.24
CA GLY A 144 5.14 -15.06 7.10
C GLY A 144 4.98 -15.85 5.81
N ARG A 145 3.87 -15.58 5.10
CA ARG A 145 3.55 -16.23 3.83
C ARG A 145 4.15 -15.43 2.68
N TYR A 146 4.75 -16.13 1.73
CA TYR A 146 5.14 -15.55 0.45
C TYR A 146 4.22 -16.10 -0.63
N ASP A 147 3.54 -15.20 -1.36
CA ASP A 147 2.71 -15.58 -2.50
C ASP A 147 2.87 -14.55 -3.62
N GLN A 148 3.66 -14.94 -4.62
CA GLN A 148 3.97 -14.13 -5.81
C GLN A 148 2.77 -13.87 -6.73
N HIS A 149 1.67 -14.62 -6.61
CA HIS A 149 0.46 -14.39 -7.39
C HIS A 149 -0.48 -13.39 -6.70
N LEU A 150 -0.42 -13.30 -5.36
CA LEU A 150 -1.21 -12.34 -4.59
C LEU A 150 -0.48 -11.00 -4.46
N PHE A 151 0.80 -11.04 -4.14
CA PHE A 151 1.60 -9.86 -3.84
C PHE A 151 2.89 -9.86 -4.64
N GLY A 152 3.16 -8.74 -5.32
CA GLY A 152 4.39 -8.51 -6.05
C GLY A 152 4.89 -7.09 -5.81
N GLU A 153 6.15 -6.86 -6.17
CA GLU A 153 6.81 -5.58 -5.97
C GLU A 153 7.53 -5.12 -7.22
N THR A 154 7.52 -3.82 -7.48
CA THR A 154 8.27 -3.28 -8.63
C THR A 154 9.77 -3.46 -8.47
N ARG A 155 10.30 -3.35 -7.24
CA ARG A 155 11.74 -3.53 -6.95
C ARG A 155 12.25 -4.93 -7.31
N THR A 156 11.40 -5.96 -7.21
CA THR A 156 11.81 -7.33 -7.50
C THR A 156 11.83 -7.62 -8.99
N LEU A 157 11.16 -6.82 -9.83
CA LEU A 157 11.13 -7.03 -11.29
C LEU A 157 12.53 -6.98 -11.93
N LYS A 158 13.51 -6.35 -11.29
CA LYS A 158 14.90 -6.33 -11.77
C LYS A 158 15.50 -7.74 -11.69
N GLY A 159 15.63 -8.42 -12.83
CA GLY A 159 16.36 -9.69 -12.92
C GLY A 159 15.50 -10.95 -12.77
N ILE A 160 14.17 -10.84 -12.62
CA ILE A 160 13.27 -12.00 -12.53
C ILE A 160 13.43 -12.92 -13.74
N LEU A 161 13.52 -12.36 -14.95
CA LEU A 161 13.64 -13.15 -16.17
C LEU A 161 15.04 -13.74 -16.38
N LYS A 162 16.05 -13.27 -15.63
CA LYS A 162 17.38 -13.89 -15.63
C LYS A 162 17.39 -15.17 -14.79
N GLU A 163 16.52 -15.26 -13.78
CA GLU A 163 16.41 -16.41 -12.86
C GLU A 163 15.27 -17.38 -13.23
N SER A 164 14.21 -16.88 -13.90
CA SER A 164 13.06 -17.67 -14.33
C SER A 164 13.38 -18.44 -15.62
N VAL A 165 13.12 -19.75 -15.62
CA VAL A 165 13.26 -20.62 -16.80
C VAL A 165 12.34 -20.10 -17.91
N ALA A 166 12.89 -19.93 -19.11
CA ALA A 166 12.20 -19.41 -20.29
C ALA A 166 10.79 -20.01 -20.46
N GLY A 167 9.74 -19.17 -20.35
CA GLY A 167 8.36 -19.60 -20.58
C GLY A 167 7.26 -18.89 -19.80
N GLN A 168 7.56 -17.96 -18.88
CA GLN A 168 6.50 -17.19 -18.22
C GLN A 168 5.91 -16.12 -19.17
N ASP A 169 4.61 -16.24 -19.44
CA ASP A 169 3.80 -15.24 -20.14
C ASP A 169 3.83 -13.89 -19.40
N GLU A 170 3.48 -12.79 -20.09
CA GLU A 170 3.40 -11.45 -19.49
C GLU A 170 2.48 -11.41 -18.25
N ASP A 171 1.39 -12.18 -18.28
CA ASP A 171 0.45 -12.32 -17.16
C ASP A 171 1.05 -13.04 -15.94
N GLY A 172 2.09 -13.84 -16.13
CA GLY A 172 2.75 -14.59 -15.05
C GLY A 172 3.66 -13.74 -14.16
N LEU A 173 3.91 -12.48 -14.52
CA LEU A 173 4.76 -11.55 -13.77
C LEU A 173 3.96 -10.55 -12.93
N LEU A 174 2.65 -10.43 -13.14
CA LEU A 174 1.78 -9.54 -12.38
C LEU A 174 1.08 -10.29 -11.26
N ALA A 175 1.32 -9.83 -10.03
CA ALA A 175 0.53 -10.26 -8.89
C ALA A 175 -0.83 -9.53 -8.84
N ALA A 176 -1.75 -10.06 -8.04
CA ALA A 176 -3.05 -9.45 -7.80
C ALA A 176 -2.91 -8.00 -7.28
N TYR A 177 -1.92 -7.75 -6.43
CA TYR A 177 -1.51 -6.42 -5.98
C TYR A 177 0.00 -6.22 -6.20
N MET A 178 0.35 -5.18 -6.96
CA MET A 178 1.73 -4.75 -7.19
C MET A 178 2.06 -3.54 -6.33
N ARG A 179 2.90 -3.72 -5.31
CA ARG A 179 3.45 -2.63 -4.49
C ARG A 179 4.55 -1.92 -5.25
N ILE A 180 4.48 -0.59 -5.29
CA ILE A 180 5.54 0.24 -5.88
C ILE A 180 6.51 0.59 -4.76
N SER A 181 7.76 0.14 -4.89
CA SER A 181 8.73 0.18 -3.79
C SER A 181 10.18 0.32 -4.27
N ASP A 182 10.43 0.87 -5.45
CA ASP A 182 11.78 0.96 -6.02
C ASP A 182 12.74 1.82 -5.17
N PRO A 183 13.92 1.29 -4.78
CA PRO A 183 14.92 2.07 -4.05
C PRO A 183 15.34 3.34 -4.81
N GLY A 184 15.52 4.44 -4.07
CA GLY A 184 15.87 5.75 -4.65
C GLY A 184 14.70 6.52 -5.26
N ILE A 185 13.54 5.89 -5.46
CA ILE A 185 12.29 6.56 -5.84
C ILE A 185 11.45 6.79 -4.58
N LEU A 186 11.14 8.05 -4.27
CA LEU A 186 10.31 8.39 -3.10
C LEU A 186 8.88 7.85 -3.19
N GLY A 187 8.36 7.76 -4.41
CA GLY A 187 7.02 7.26 -4.65
C GLY A 187 6.51 7.56 -6.07
N PRO A 188 5.51 6.81 -6.53
CA PRO A 188 4.92 6.96 -7.86
C PRO A 188 4.09 8.24 -8.04
N GLU A 189 3.76 8.94 -6.94
CA GLU A 189 3.06 10.23 -6.96
C GLU A 189 3.95 11.40 -7.35
N TYR A 190 5.28 11.26 -7.30
CA TYR A 190 6.21 12.35 -7.57
C TYR A 190 6.70 12.36 -9.02
N ASP A 191 7.07 13.56 -9.48
CA ASP A 191 7.80 13.79 -10.72
C ASP A 191 9.29 13.54 -10.48
N ILE A 192 9.73 12.32 -10.79
CA ILE A 192 11.08 11.83 -10.51
C ILE A 192 12.05 12.31 -11.61
N PRO A 193 13.23 12.87 -11.25
CA PRO A 193 14.28 13.22 -12.20
C PRO A 193 14.66 12.07 -13.12
N GLN A 194 14.92 12.38 -14.39
CA GLN A 194 15.17 11.36 -15.43
C GLN A 194 16.35 10.43 -15.08
N ASN A 195 17.42 10.96 -14.51
CA ASN A 195 18.58 10.17 -14.11
C ASN A 195 18.25 9.13 -13.02
N VAL A 196 17.43 9.50 -12.02
CA VAL A 196 16.96 8.60 -10.96
C VAL A 196 16.03 7.54 -11.56
N TRP A 197 15.11 7.96 -12.44
CA TRP A 197 14.21 7.06 -13.15
C TRP A 197 14.94 6.01 -13.97
N GLU A 198 15.98 6.42 -14.70
CA GLU A 198 16.81 5.51 -15.52
C GLU A 198 17.60 4.51 -14.68
N GLN A 199 18.09 4.90 -13.50
CA GLN A 199 18.77 3.98 -12.57
C GLN A 199 17.82 2.96 -11.93
N ALA A 200 16.59 3.39 -11.63
CA ALA A 200 15.56 2.52 -11.06
C ALA A 200 14.96 1.56 -12.10
N ARG A 201 15.08 1.84 -13.39
CA ARG A 201 14.47 1.04 -14.46
C ARG A 201 15.13 -0.35 -14.61
N PRO A 202 14.36 -1.43 -14.86
CA PRO A 202 14.92 -2.72 -15.22
C PRO A 202 15.71 -2.71 -16.55
N GLU A 203 16.74 -3.56 -16.62
CA GLU A 203 17.58 -3.71 -17.80
C GLU A 203 16.86 -4.46 -18.93
N SER A 204 16.14 -5.53 -18.59
CA SER A 204 15.42 -6.37 -19.55
C SER A 204 14.28 -5.57 -20.21
N PRO A 205 14.15 -5.58 -21.55
CA PRO A 205 13.06 -4.88 -22.24
C PRO A 205 11.66 -5.28 -21.76
N LYS A 206 11.45 -6.56 -21.41
CA LYS A 206 10.16 -7.07 -20.92
C LYS A 206 9.86 -6.60 -19.50
N GLU A 207 10.80 -6.77 -18.57
CA GLU A 207 10.66 -6.29 -17.18
C GLU A 207 10.42 -4.78 -17.14
N ARG A 208 11.15 -4.06 -17.99
CA ARG A 208 11.02 -2.62 -18.18
C ARG A 208 9.63 -2.21 -18.64
N MET A 209 9.09 -2.88 -19.66
CA MET A 209 7.74 -2.59 -20.16
C MET A 209 6.70 -2.76 -19.05
N ILE A 210 6.79 -3.85 -18.27
CA ILE A 210 5.88 -4.13 -17.16
C ILE A 210 6.03 -3.08 -16.06
N TRP A 211 7.28 -2.79 -15.66
CA TRP A 211 7.59 -1.80 -14.63
C TRP A 211 7.06 -0.41 -15.01
N GLU A 212 7.28 0.06 -16.24
CA GLU A 212 6.73 1.32 -16.73
C GLU A 212 5.20 1.30 -16.82
N GLY A 213 4.63 0.15 -17.20
CA GLY A 213 3.19 -0.09 -17.19
C GLY A 213 2.58 0.12 -15.81
N ILE A 214 3.17 -0.44 -14.76
CA ILE A 214 2.69 -0.30 -13.37
C ILE A 214 2.68 1.18 -12.93
N TYR A 215 3.75 1.92 -13.20
CA TYR A 215 3.80 3.34 -12.86
C TYR A 215 2.80 4.17 -13.70
N SER A 216 2.65 3.84 -14.98
CA SER A 216 1.66 4.47 -15.86
C SER A 216 0.23 4.22 -15.37
N ASP A 217 -0.09 2.98 -15.02
CA ASP A 217 -1.39 2.58 -14.48
C ASP A 217 -1.69 3.33 -13.18
N TYR A 218 -0.72 3.43 -12.28
CA TYR A 218 -0.85 4.21 -11.05
C TYR A 218 -1.17 5.68 -11.36
N ARG A 219 -0.42 6.32 -12.27
CA ARG A 219 -0.65 7.72 -12.64
C ARG A 219 -2.02 7.92 -13.28
N ALA A 220 -2.43 7.03 -14.18
CA ALA A 220 -3.74 7.06 -14.82
C ALA A 220 -4.88 6.91 -13.79
N GLN A 221 -4.75 5.97 -12.85
CA GLN A 221 -5.71 5.79 -11.76
C GLN A 221 -5.74 7.00 -10.83
N ARG A 222 -4.58 7.60 -10.52
CA ARG A 222 -4.49 8.79 -9.67
C ARG A 222 -5.20 9.97 -10.32
N MET A 223 -5.02 10.16 -11.62
CA MET A 223 -5.75 11.16 -12.39
C MET A 223 -7.26 10.88 -12.40
N ALA A 224 -7.68 9.65 -12.72
CA ALA A 224 -9.09 9.30 -12.82
C ALA A 224 -9.85 9.40 -11.49
N VAL A 225 -9.22 9.00 -10.39
CA VAL A 225 -9.84 8.95 -9.05
C VAL A 225 -9.71 10.28 -8.33
N CYS A 226 -8.51 10.86 -8.32
CA CYS A 226 -8.19 12.05 -7.53
C CYS A 226 -8.20 13.35 -8.35
N GLY A 227 -8.11 13.28 -9.69
CA GLY A 227 -7.93 14.47 -10.53
C GLY A 227 -6.58 15.15 -10.30
N LEU A 228 -5.55 14.37 -10.03
CA LEU A 228 -4.22 14.84 -9.67
C LEU A 228 -3.17 14.33 -10.66
N GLU A 229 -2.36 15.24 -11.19
CA GLU A 229 -1.07 14.95 -11.85
C GLU A 229 0.02 14.70 -10.81
N VAL A 230 1.14 14.11 -11.24
CA VAL A 230 2.31 13.91 -10.39
C VAL A 230 2.74 15.22 -9.70
N GLU A 231 3.28 15.08 -8.51
CA GLU A 231 3.66 16.18 -7.64
C GLU A 231 5.15 16.49 -7.81
N PRO A 232 5.56 17.76 -7.74
CA PRO A 232 6.98 18.07 -7.69
C PRO A 232 7.61 17.43 -6.44
N LEU A 233 8.89 17.09 -6.54
CA LEU A 233 9.62 16.57 -5.38
C LEU A 233 9.59 17.56 -4.20
N PRO A 234 9.48 17.05 -2.95
CA PRO A 234 9.68 17.87 -1.76
C PRO A 234 11.05 18.55 -1.80
N ARG A 235 11.12 19.82 -1.36
CA ARG A 235 12.37 20.62 -1.42
C ARG A 235 13.55 20.02 -0.66
N ASN A 236 13.27 19.18 0.33
CA ASN A 236 14.22 18.49 1.19
C ASN A 236 14.26 16.98 0.91
N ALA A 237 13.76 16.54 -0.24
CA ALA A 237 13.86 15.16 -0.68
C ALA A 237 15.32 14.75 -0.75
N VAL A 238 15.68 13.70 0.00
CA VAL A 238 16.93 12.97 -0.20
C VAL A 238 16.59 11.80 -1.11
N LEU A 239 17.13 11.82 -2.33
CA LEU A 239 17.08 10.68 -3.23
C LEU A 239 18.37 9.90 -3.00
N ASP A 240 18.26 8.70 -2.42
CA ASP A 240 19.42 7.88 -2.14
C ASP A 240 20.25 7.66 -3.43
N GLY A 241 21.51 8.09 -3.38
CA GLY A 241 22.49 7.85 -4.44
C GLY A 241 22.54 8.88 -5.57
N VAL A 242 21.88 10.05 -5.46
CA VAL A 242 21.91 11.08 -6.51
C VAL A 242 22.16 12.47 -5.91
N ASP A 243 23.32 13.06 -6.22
CA ASP A 243 23.53 14.51 -6.10
C ASP A 243 22.66 15.20 -7.17
N LEU A 244 21.70 16.02 -6.74
CA LEU A 244 20.82 16.81 -7.62
C LEU A 244 21.53 18.03 -8.21
#